data_AF-A0A7R9JNV2-F1
#
_entry.id   AF-A0A7R9JNV2-F1
#
_cell.length_a   1.000
_cell.length_b   1.000
_cell.length_c   1.000
_cell.angle_alpha   90.00
_cell.angle_beta   90.00
_cell.angle_gamma   90.00
#
_symmetry.space_group_name_H-M   'P 1'
#
loop_
_entity.id
_entity.type
_entity.pdbx_description
1 polymer ?
#
loop_
_entity_poly.entity_id
_entity_poly.type
_entity_poly.pdbx_seq_one_letter_code
_entity_poly.pdbx_strand_id
1 'polypeptide(L)'
;MGGLEGLILPELVSTEYGPVDCPCHKEGATEAKEHHYIPIDDTLPFFTLEELRKHTTAQSKIWISLDQGVFDITDYIEQHPEDYKILMMAAGGPLDPFLHMYPIYKEPQVLDLLTKHRIGNLTKEDAKNIDPNDPFAHEPKRHPAMKVVMDKPFNAEPPADILAEHYITPNELFFVRNNLPLPPPVDEKIHKVQISGKGLKTLNIPLNDIKTKFKKHVVTSTIHCVGLRRKEMSQHKPTESLQWDQGCIGTANWGGTRLCEFLEAAGFNKENSSVKHFEGLDSDSKKRNYCTSIPIERAIDPDCDVLLAYEMNGKPLSRDHGHPLRVIVPGVAGARQVKYLAKITLSEKEPNSQWQQLLNKAFPPGMNASNLDTTSMPAIQETPVTSAITNLMEGDTIKLHGGKISVKGQKTS
;
A
#
# COMPACT_ATOMS: atom_id res chain seq x y z
N MET A 1 -2.83 4.37 63.21
CA MET A 1 -4.21 3.90 62.95
C MET A 1 -4.38 3.80 61.44
N GLY A 2 -4.63 2.59 60.93
CA GLY A 2 -5.01 2.25 59.55
C GLY A 2 -3.90 2.43 58.51
N GLY A 3 -3.52 1.47 57.68
CA GLY A 3 -4.06 0.15 57.38
C GLY A 3 -3.43 -0.27 56.05
N LEU A 4 -2.61 -1.31 56.07
CA LEU A 4 -2.12 -2.07 54.92
C LEU A 4 -3.19 -3.10 54.60
N GLU A 5 -3.76 -3.11 53.40
CA GLU A 5 -4.51 -4.26 52.88
C GLU A 5 -4.80 -4.13 51.36
N GLY A 6 -4.27 -5.08 50.58
CA GLY A 6 -4.75 -5.58 49.27
C GLY A 6 -4.93 -4.58 48.11
N LEU A 7 -5.04 -4.96 46.83
CA LEU A 7 -4.95 -6.21 46.09
C LEU A 7 -5.21 -5.79 44.62
N ILE A 8 -4.63 -6.53 43.67
CA ILE A 8 -5.17 -6.80 42.31
C ILE A 8 -5.01 -5.70 41.24
N LEU A 9 -4.15 -6.02 40.27
CA LEU A 9 -4.17 -5.51 38.89
C LEU A 9 -5.54 -5.78 38.25
N PRO A 10 -6.24 -4.81 37.65
CA PRO A 10 -7.36 -5.11 36.78
C PRO A 10 -6.92 -5.30 35.33
N GLU A 11 -7.50 -6.34 34.77
CA GLU A 11 -7.44 -6.81 33.40
C GLU A 11 -7.88 -5.75 32.38
N LEU A 12 -7.34 -5.90 31.17
CA LEU A 12 -7.88 -5.35 29.93
C LEU A 12 -9.29 -5.91 29.71
N VAL A 13 -10.31 -5.15 30.10
CA VAL A 13 -11.70 -5.41 29.75
C VAL A 13 -12.12 -4.46 28.62
N SER A 14 -12.57 -5.07 27.54
CA SER A 14 -13.30 -4.47 26.43
C SER A 14 -14.44 -3.59 26.92
N THR A 15 -14.43 -2.30 26.59
CA THR A 15 -15.63 -1.48 26.65
C THR A 15 -16.32 -1.51 25.29
N GLU A 16 -17.32 -2.38 25.19
CA GLU A 16 -18.42 -2.22 24.26
C GLU A 16 -19.14 -0.90 24.57
N TYR A 17 -19.18 0.00 23.60
CA TYR A 17 -20.13 1.10 23.64
C TYR A 17 -21.48 0.55 23.17
N GLY A 18 -22.41 0.40 24.12
CA GLY A 18 -23.81 0.11 23.83
C GLY A 18 -24.46 1.22 23.00
N PRO A 19 -25.55 0.91 22.27
CA PRO A 19 -26.17 1.84 21.35
C PRO A 19 -26.80 3.01 22.09
N VAL A 20 -26.55 4.22 21.57
CA VAL A 20 -27.22 5.44 22.00
C VAL A 20 -28.63 5.41 21.40
N ASP A 21 -29.65 5.27 22.25
CA ASP A 21 -31.06 5.31 21.86
C ASP A 21 -31.40 6.64 21.18
N CYS A 22 -31.70 6.58 19.88
CA CYS A 22 -32.33 7.67 19.13
C CYS A 22 -33.83 7.38 18.96
N PRO A 23 -34.74 8.21 19.49
CA PRO A 23 -36.16 7.89 19.60
C PRO A 23 -36.98 8.25 18.34
N CYS A 24 -36.53 7.81 17.16
CA CYS A 24 -37.30 7.95 15.93
C CYS A 24 -36.89 6.92 14.85
N HIS A 25 -37.42 5.71 14.96
CA HIS A 25 -37.94 4.88 13.86
C HIS A 25 -38.22 3.47 14.39
N LYS A 26 -39.37 3.30 15.05
CA LYS A 26 -40.06 2.01 15.07
C LYS A 26 -41.09 2.08 13.95
N GLU A 27 -40.88 1.32 12.89
CA GLU A 27 -41.92 0.62 12.11
C GLU A 27 -41.26 -0.05 10.89
N GLY A 28 -41.47 -1.37 10.75
CA GLY A 28 -41.13 -2.14 9.56
C GLY A 28 -39.71 -2.71 9.52
N ALA A 29 -39.44 -3.77 10.28
CA ALA A 29 -38.43 -4.73 9.87
C ALA A 29 -38.93 -5.43 8.60
N THR A 30 -38.64 -4.85 7.43
CA THR A 30 -38.72 -5.59 6.17
C THR A 30 -37.57 -6.57 6.16
N GLU A 31 -37.91 -7.86 6.03
CA GLU A 31 -37.00 -8.97 5.78
C GLU A 31 -35.85 -8.55 4.86
N ALA A 32 -34.62 -8.91 5.23
CA ALA A 32 -33.48 -8.78 4.35
C ALA A 32 -33.81 -9.54 3.05
N LYS A 33 -34.06 -8.80 1.96
CA LYS A 33 -34.23 -9.41 0.64
C LYS A 33 -33.00 -10.26 0.37
N GLU A 34 -33.22 -11.55 0.11
CA GLU A 34 -32.18 -12.53 -0.21
C GLU A 34 -31.26 -11.96 -1.29
N HIS A 35 -29.95 -12.06 -1.08
CA HIS A 35 -28.96 -11.79 -2.12
C HIS A 35 -29.33 -12.62 -3.37
N HIS A 36 -29.61 -11.95 -4.49
CA HIS A 36 -29.82 -12.64 -5.77
C HIS A 36 -28.49 -13.24 -6.21
N TYR A 37 -28.31 -14.52 -5.89
CA TYR A 37 -27.19 -15.31 -6.37
C TYR A 37 -27.26 -15.41 -7.90
N ILE A 38 -26.24 -14.93 -8.61
CA ILE A 38 -26.18 -15.11 -10.06
C ILE A 38 -25.80 -16.58 -10.36
N PRO A 39 -26.74 -17.39 -10.91
CA PRO A 39 -26.49 -18.79 -11.16
C PRO A 39 -25.52 -18.97 -12.32
N ILE A 40 -24.82 -20.12 -12.34
CA ILE A 40 -24.00 -20.54 -13.49
C ILE A 40 -24.88 -20.60 -14.74
N ASP A 41 -24.37 -20.04 -15.84
CA ASP A 41 -24.94 -20.23 -17.16
C ASP A 41 -24.03 -21.17 -17.95
N ASP A 42 -24.37 -22.46 -18.00
CA ASP A 42 -23.56 -23.50 -18.64
C ASP A 42 -23.42 -23.31 -20.16
N THR A 43 -24.15 -22.36 -20.77
CA THR A 43 -24.02 -22.02 -22.19
C THR A 43 -22.87 -21.03 -22.47
N LEU A 44 -22.34 -20.39 -21.42
CA LEU A 44 -21.29 -19.38 -21.49
C LEU A 44 -19.92 -19.94 -21.06
N PRO A 45 -18.81 -19.36 -21.58
CA PRO A 45 -17.46 -19.83 -21.27
C PRO A 45 -17.10 -19.63 -19.79
N PHE A 46 -16.12 -20.41 -19.33
CA PHE A 46 -15.53 -20.29 -18.00
C PHE A 46 -14.19 -19.55 -18.08
N PHE A 47 -13.98 -18.65 -17.12
CA PHE A 47 -12.77 -17.86 -16.98
C PHE A 47 -12.17 -18.07 -15.60
N THR A 48 -10.84 -18.09 -15.54
CA THR A 48 -10.10 -18.08 -14.27
C THR A 48 -10.06 -16.67 -13.69
N LEU A 49 -9.81 -16.56 -12.38
CA LEU A 49 -9.49 -15.28 -11.74
C LEU A 49 -8.22 -14.65 -12.34
N GLU A 50 -7.31 -15.47 -12.86
CA GLU A 50 -6.12 -14.98 -13.56
C GLU A 50 -6.47 -14.33 -14.90
N GLU A 51 -7.40 -14.89 -15.65
CA GLU A 51 -7.91 -14.26 -16.88
C GLU A 51 -8.64 -12.97 -16.53
N LEU A 52 -9.56 -12.99 -15.56
CA LEU A 52 -10.28 -11.80 -15.09
C LEU A 52 -9.34 -10.64 -14.78
N ARG A 53 -8.25 -10.89 -14.03
CA ARG A 53 -7.24 -9.89 -13.63
C ARG A 53 -6.50 -9.21 -14.79
N LYS A 54 -6.56 -9.76 -16.02
CA LYS A 54 -5.95 -9.14 -17.21
C LYS A 54 -6.81 -7.99 -17.77
N HIS A 55 -8.08 -7.91 -17.38
CA HIS A 55 -9.08 -7.01 -17.94
C HIS A 55 -9.43 -5.88 -16.96
N THR A 56 -8.52 -4.92 -16.82
CA THR A 56 -8.61 -3.83 -15.80
C THR A 56 -8.72 -2.41 -16.38
N THR A 57 -8.58 -2.25 -17.70
CA THR A 57 -8.59 -0.94 -18.38
C THR A 57 -9.44 -1.02 -19.65
N ALA A 58 -9.88 0.13 -20.18
CA ALA A 58 -10.66 0.19 -21.43
C ALA A 58 -9.95 -0.52 -22.61
N GLN A 59 -8.61 -0.45 -22.68
CA GLN A 59 -7.83 -1.11 -23.73
C GLN A 59 -7.83 -2.63 -23.59
N SER A 60 -7.74 -3.14 -22.36
CA SER A 60 -7.84 -4.57 -22.11
C SER A 60 -9.28 -5.07 -22.08
N LYS A 61 -10.29 -4.19 -22.18
CA LYS A 61 -11.63 -4.39 -21.60
C LYS A 61 -11.61 -4.44 -20.07
N ILE A 62 -12.72 -4.04 -19.47
CA ILE A 62 -12.91 -3.95 -18.01
C ILE A 62 -13.86 -5.07 -17.62
N TRP A 63 -13.32 -6.14 -17.04
CA TRP A 63 -14.13 -7.26 -16.57
C TRP A 63 -14.25 -7.22 -15.05
N ILE A 64 -15.40 -7.66 -14.55
CA ILE A 64 -15.64 -7.89 -13.12
C ILE A 64 -16.30 -9.25 -12.92
N SER A 65 -16.22 -9.80 -11.73
CA SER A 65 -17.07 -10.92 -11.32
C SER A 65 -18.09 -10.50 -10.27
N LEU A 66 -19.24 -11.15 -10.28
CA LEU A 66 -20.23 -11.04 -9.21
C LEU A 66 -20.85 -12.43 -9.00
N ASP A 67 -20.82 -12.94 -7.77
CA ASP A 67 -21.00 -14.35 -7.45
C ASP A 67 -20.13 -15.25 -8.36
N GLN A 68 -20.76 -15.99 -9.28
CA GLN A 68 -20.09 -16.84 -10.26
C GLN A 68 -20.09 -16.24 -11.67
N GLY A 69 -20.76 -15.12 -11.91
CA GLY A 69 -20.84 -14.49 -13.23
C GLY A 69 -19.62 -13.64 -13.52
N VAL A 70 -19.21 -13.58 -14.80
CA VAL A 70 -18.18 -12.67 -15.32
C VAL A 70 -18.83 -11.71 -16.31
N PHE A 71 -18.56 -10.41 -16.15
CA PHE A 71 -19.22 -9.33 -16.89
C PHE A 71 -18.18 -8.41 -17.55
N ASP A 72 -18.38 -8.05 -18.82
CA ASP A 72 -17.62 -7.01 -19.51
C ASP A 72 -18.36 -5.68 -19.41
N ILE A 73 -17.96 -4.85 -18.46
CA ILE A 73 -18.61 -3.57 -18.16
C ILE A 73 -17.98 -2.39 -18.90
N THR A 74 -17.14 -2.63 -19.91
CA THR A 74 -16.45 -1.56 -20.65
C THR A 74 -17.45 -0.54 -21.19
N ASP A 75 -18.45 -1.01 -21.93
CA ASP A 75 -19.45 -0.15 -22.55
C ASP A 75 -20.48 0.37 -21.53
N TYR A 76 -20.70 -0.37 -20.44
CA TYR A 76 -21.58 0.03 -19.34
C TYR A 76 -21.06 1.31 -18.67
N ILE A 77 -19.77 1.31 -18.32
CA ILE A 77 -19.12 2.42 -17.62
C ILE A 77 -19.06 3.69 -18.49
N GLU A 78 -18.92 3.54 -19.81
CA GLU A 78 -19.00 4.68 -20.74
C GLU A 78 -20.37 5.34 -20.73
N GLN A 79 -21.44 4.56 -20.55
CA GLN A 79 -22.82 5.02 -20.53
C GLN A 79 -23.28 5.49 -19.13
N HIS A 80 -22.61 5.02 -18.07
CA HIS A 80 -22.95 5.30 -16.66
C HIS A 80 -21.70 5.80 -15.89
N PRO A 81 -21.18 7.00 -16.21
CA PRO A 81 -19.96 7.54 -15.62
C PRO A 81 -20.03 7.79 -14.11
N GLU A 82 -21.23 7.89 -13.54
CA GLU A 82 -21.48 7.96 -12.10
C GLU A 82 -21.06 6.69 -11.35
N ASP A 83 -21.17 5.53 -12.00
CA ASP A 83 -20.84 4.22 -11.43
C ASP A 83 -19.36 3.85 -11.61
N TYR A 84 -18.66 4.61 -12.46
CA TYR A 84 -17.25 4.43 -12.79
C TYR A 84 -16.39 4.21 -11.55
N LYS A 85 -16.54 5.08 -10.56
CA LYS A 85 -15.67 5.07 -9.38
C LYS A 85 -15.77 3.76 -8.60
N ILE A 86 -16.94 3.14 -8.57
CA ILE A 86 -17.23 1.98 -7.73
C ILE A 86 -16.92 0.70 -8.51
N LEU A 87 -17.42 0.59 -9.74
CA LEU A 87 -17.18 -0.58 -10.57
C LEU A 87 -15.70 -0.72 -10.97
N MET A 88 -14.96 0.39 -11.10
CA MET A 88 -13.52 0.32 -11.32
C MET A 88 -12.73 -0.17 -10.10
N MET A 89 -13.30 -0.14 -8.90
CA MET A 89 -12.67 -0.81 -7.75
C MET A 89 -12.69 -2.33 -7.92
N ALA A 90 -13.70 -2.86 -8.59
CA ALA A 90 -13.82 -4.28 -8.88
C ALA A 90 -13.11 -4.67 -10.19
N ALA A 91 -12.54 -3.74 -10.96
CA ALA A 91 -11.93 -4.04 -12.25
C ALA A 91 -10.88 -5.16 -12.13
N GLY A 92 -11.05 -6.21 -12.93
CA GLY A 92 -10.26 -7.43 -12.92
C GLY A 92 -10.42 -8.30 -11.66
N GLY A 93 -11.52 -8.16 -10.92
CA GLY A 93 -11.79 -8.90 -9.69
C GLY A 93 -13.27 -8.96 -9.30
N PRO A 94 -13.58 -9.46 -8.10
CA PRO A 94 -14.95 -9.57 -7.62
C PRO A 94 -15.52 -8.22 -7.19
N LEU A 95 -16.78 -7.98 -7.54
CA LEU A 95 -17.59 -6.84 -7.11
C LEU A 95 -18.20 -7.08 -5.72
N ASP A 96 -18.38 -8.36 -5.34
CA ASP A 96 -19.01 -8.80 -4.09
C ASP A 96 -18.48 -8.08 -2.84
N PRO A 97 -17.16 -7.81 -2.69
CA PRO A 97 -16.63 -7.05 -1.55
C PRO A 97 -17.06 -5.61 -1.44
N PHE A 98 -17.41 -5.00 -2.55
CA PHE A 98 -17.82 -3.60 -2.57
C PHE A 98 -19.32 -3.44 -2.33
N LEU A 99 -20.12 -4.51 -2.44
CA LEU A 99 -21.58 -4.44 -2.26
C LEU A 99 -21.99 -4.02 -0.84
N HIS A 100 -21.19 -4.34 0.18
CA HIS A 100 -21.44 -3.88 1.55
C HIS A 100 -21.21 -2.37 1.72
N MET A 101 -20.31 -1.80 0.93
CA MET A 101 -20.00 -0.37 0.95
C MET A 101 -20.97 0.44 0.08
N TYR A 102 -21.55 -0.19 -0.94
CA TYR A 102 -22.40 0.46 -1.93
C TYR A 102 -23.68 -0.36 -2.16
N PRO A 103 -24.68 -0.26 -1.25
CA PRO A 103 -25.90 -1.06 -1.32
C PRO A 103 -26.73 -0.87 -2.60
N ILE A 104 -26.53 0.23 -3.33
CA ILE A 104 -27.21 0.50 -4.62
C ILE A 104 -26.97 -0.60 -5.66
N TYR A 105 -25.81 -1.27 -5.64
CA TYR A 105 -25.52 -2.40 -6.54
C TYR A 105 -26.19 -3.71 -6.10
N LYS A 106 -26.89 -3.72 -4.97
CA LYS A 106 -27.81 -4.81 -4.58
C LYS A 106 -29.23 -4.57 -5.11
N GLU A 107 -29.52 -3.41 -5.69
CA GLU A 107 -30.84 -3.11 -6.24
C GLU A 107 -31.08 -3.95 -7.51
N PRO A 108 -32.23 -4.65 -7.63
CA PRO A 108 -32.50 -5.55 -8.76
C PRO A 108 -32.34 -4.89 -10.13
N GLN A 109 -32.71 -3.62 -10.26
CA GLN A 109 -32.60 -2.89 -11.53
C GLN A 109 -31.14 -2.71 -11.99
N VAL A 110 -30.21 -2.53 -11.05
CA VAL A 110 -28.78 -2.38 -11.35
C VAL A 110 -28.17 -3.74 -11.70
N LEU A 111 -28.55 -4.79 -10.97
CA LEU A 111 -28.15 -6.17 -11.27
C LEU A 111 -28.69 -6.64 -12.64
N ASP A 112 -29.93 -6.30 -12.98
CA ASP A 112 -30.52 -6.58 -14.30
C ASP A 112 -29.80 -5.86 -15.43
N LEU A 113 -29.25 -4.67 -15.16
CA LEU A 113 -28.43 -3.96 -16.15
C LEU A 113 -27.06 -4.61 -16.30
N LEU A 114 -26.37 -4.92 -15.18
CA LEU A 114 -25.06 -5.58 -15.18
C LEU A 114 -25.13 -6.97 -15.83
N THR A 115 -26.21 -7.72 -15.62
CA THR A 115 -26.37 -9.06 -16.21
C THR A 115 -26.48 -9.07 -17.73
N LYS A 116 -26.90 -7.95 -18.36
CA LYS A 116 -26.84 -7.81 -19.83
C LYS A 116 -25.42 -7.78 -20.38
N HIS A 117 -24.45 -7.49 -19.52
CA HIS A 117 -23.02 -7.46 -19.86
C HIS A 117 -22.32 -8.78 -19.52
N ARG A 118 -23.05 -9.84 -19.20
CA ARG A 118 -22.48 -11.15 -18.86
C ARG A 118 -21.78 -11.75 -20.07
N ILE A 119 -20.55 -12.19 -19.87
CA ILE A 119 -19.72 -12.85 -20.88
C ILE A 119 -19.34 -14.29 -20.50
N GLY A 120 -19.51 -14.68 -19.24
CA GLY A 120 -19.08 -15.99 -18.76
C GLY A 120 -19.37 -16.29 -17.31
N ASN A 121 -18.68 -17.33 -16.85
CA ASN A 121 -18.66 -17.80 -15.47
C ASN A 121 -17.22 -17.83 -14.95
N LEU A 122 -17.02 -17.77 -13.64
CA LEU A 122 -15.75 -18.14 -13.04
C LEU A 122 -15.59 -19.66 -12.97
N THR A 123 -14.34 -20.15 -13.04
CA THR A 123 -14.07 -21.57 -12.81
C THR A 123 -14.53 -21.99 -11.40
N LYS A 124 -14.96 -23.25 -11.25
CA LYS A 124 -15.44 -23.78 -9.96
C LYS A 124 -14.42 -23.69 -8.83
N GLU A 125 -13.13 -23.72 -9.15
CA GLU A 125 -12.06 -23.58 -8.15
C GLU A 125 -11.94 -22.13 -7.70
N ASP A 126 -11.89 -21.20 -8.66
CA ASP A 126 -11.77 -19.77 -8.37
C ASP A 126 -13.03 -19.20 -7.69
N ALA A 127 -14.22 -19.62 -8.10
CA ALA A 127 -15.48 -19.20 -7.49
C ALA A 127 -15.57 -19.57 -6.00
N LYS A 128 -14.96 -20.70 -5.60
CA LYS A 128 -14.89 -21.10 -4.18
C LYS A 128 -13.88 -20.29 -3.37
N ASN A 129 -12.92 -19.67 -4.05
CA ASN A 129 -11.84 -18.90 -3.43
C ASN A 129 -12.16 -17.40 -3.33
N ILE A 130 -13.33 -16.96 -3.83
CA ILE A 130 -13.83 -15.61 -3.60
C ILE A 130 -14.50 -15.59 -2.24
N ASP A 131 -13.76 -15.12 -1.24
CA ASP A 131 -14.40 -14.55 -0.06
C ASP A 131 -14.80 -13.11 -0.43
N PRO A 132 -16.11 -12.82 -0.54
CA PRO A 132 -16.58 -11.49 -0.85
C PRO A 132 -16.25 -10.51 0.26
N ASN A 133 -15.64 -10.89 1.38
CA ASN A 133 -15.17 -9.96 2.40
C ASN A 133 -13.64 -9.94 2.54
N ASP A 134 -12.89 -10.65 1.70
CA ASP A 134 -11.42 -10.66 1.78
C ASP A 134 -10.85 -9.36 1.20
N PRO A 135 -10.31 -8.45 2.04
CA PRO A 135 -9.77 -7.19 1.57
C PRO A 135 -8.51 -7.38 0.71
N PHE A 136 -7.93 -8.58 0.66
CA PHE A 136 -6.74 -8.93 -0.13
C PHE A 136 -7.05 -9.61 -1.48
N ALA A 137 -8.33 -9.74 -1.87
CA ALA A 137 -8.74 -10.48 -3.09
C ALA A 137 -8.10 -9.96 -4.39
N HIS A 138 -7.84 -8.65 -4.45
CA HIS A 138 -7.26 -7.99 -5.61
C HIS A 138 -5.73 -7.96 -5.59
N GLU A 139 -5.04 -8.57 -4.63
CA GLU A 139 -3.58 -8.48 -4.62
C GLU A 139 -2.94 -9.15 -5.87
N PRO A 140 -1.87 -8.56 -6.44
CA PRO A 140 -1.21 -9.11 -7.63
C PRO A 140 -0.50 -10.43 -7.30
N LYS A 141 -0.25 -11.27 -8.33
CA LYS A 141 0.70 -12.39 -8.20
C LYS A 141 2.12 -11.83 -8.12
N ARG A 142 2.95 -12.42 -7.26
CA ARG A 142 4.37 -12.04 -7.09
C ARG A 142 5.29 -13.15 -7.56
N HIS A 143 6.54 -12.79 -7.83
CA HIS A 143 7.54 -13.74 -8.31
C HIS A 143 7.77 -14.85 -7.26
N PRO A 144 7.76 -16.14 -7.65
CA PRO A 144 7.82 -17.26 -6.70
C PRO A 144 9.17 -17.38 -5.97
N ALA A 145 10.22 -16.77 -6.51
CA ALA A 145 11.53 -16.73 -5.83
C ALA A 145 11.55 -15.79 -4.61
N MET A 146 10.56 -14.91 -4.43
CA MET A 146 10.50 -14.01 -3.28
C MET A 146 10.33 -14.81 -2.00
N LYS A 147 11.13 -14.48 -0.98
CA LYS A 147 10.97 -15.02 0.37
C LYS A 147 9.83 -14.29 1.08
N VAL A 148 8.69 -14.95 1.17
CA VAL A 148 7.50 -14.42 1.88
C VAL A 148 7.76 -14.42 3.38
N VAL A 149 7.68 -13.24 3.98
CA VAL A 149 7.76 -13.04 5.44
C VAL A 149 6.37 -13.00 6.06
N MET A 150 5.38 -12.51 5.32
CA MET A 150 3.96 -12.51 5.68
C MET A 150 3.13 -12.50 4.40
N ASP A 151 2.07 -13.31 4.37
CA ASP A 151 1.19 -13.43 3.20
C ASP A 151 0.13 -12.30 3.16
N LYS A 152 -0.51 -11.99 4.30
CA LYS A 152 -1.56 -10.97 4.41
C LYS A 152 -1.35 -10.08 5.64
N PRO A 153 -1.08 -8.77 5.48
CA PRO A 153 -0.70 -8.10 4.23
C PRO A 153 0.61 -8.66 3.64
N PHE A 154 0.73 -8.67 2.31
CA PHE A 154 1.88 -9.28 1.65
C PHE A 154 3.19 -8.53 1.95
N ASN A 155 4.17 -9.24 2.48
CA ASN A 155 5.51 -8.74 2.77
C ASN A 155 6.52 -9.82 2.37
N ALA A 156 7.45 -9.48 1.48
CA ALA A 156 8.45 -10.40 0.99
C ALA A 156 9.75 -9.70 0.63
N GLU A 157 10.87 -10.42 0.74
CA GLU A 157 12.19 -9.97 0.36
C GLU A 157 12.79 -10.89 -0.72
N PRO A 158 13.65 -10.40 -1.62
CA PRO A 158 14.42 -11.25 -2.51
C PRO A 158 15.34 -12.20 -1.71
N PRO A 159 15.71 -13.35 -2.31
CA PRO A 159 16.81 -14.17 -1.81
C PRO A 159 18.09 -13.35 -1.61
N ALA A 160 18.86 -13.68 -0.57
CA ALA A 160 20.05 -12.93 -0.21
C ALA A 160 21.10 -12.89 -1.33
N ASP A 161 21.32 -14.01 -1.99
CA ASP A 161 22.35 -14.21 -3.02
C ASP A 161 22.16 -13.30 -4.24
N ILE A 162 20.93 -12.89 -4.55
CA ILE A 162 20.65 -12.00 -5.68
C ILE A 162 20.77 -10.50 -5.36
N LEU A 163 20.82 -10.11 -4.09
CA LEU A 163 20.79 -8.70 -3.66
C LEU A 163 21.95 -7.87 -4.22
N ALA A 164 23.13 -8.48 -4.37
CA ALA A 164 24.34 -7.82 -4.85
C ALA A 164 24.76 -8.25 -6.27
N GLU A 165 23.92 -8.99 -6.99
CA GLU A 165 24.22 -9.41 -8.37
C GLU A 165 24.02 -8.27 -9.38
N HIS A 166 23.09 -7.37 -9.09
CA HIS A 166 22.81 -6.20 -9.92
C HIS A 166 22.74 -4.94 -9.06
N TYR A 167 23.33 -3.85 -9.56
CA TYR A 167 23.22 -2.55 -8.92
C TYR A 167 21.77 -2.04 -8.89
N ILE A 168 21.00 -2.35 -9.94
CA ILE A 168 19.57 -2.07 -10.05
C ILE A 168 18.81 -3.37 -9.83
N THR A 169 18.01 -3.43 -8.76
CA THR A 169 17.17 -4.57 -8.44
C THR A 169 16.02 -4.69 -9.45
N PRO A 170 15.82 -5.85 -10.09
CA PRO A 170 14.67 -6.08 -10.97
C PRO A 170 13.34 -5.81 -10.24
N ASN A 171 12.34 -5.25 -10.94
CA ASN A 171 11.07 -4.82 -10.33
C ASN A 171 10.35 -5.97 -9.60
N GLU A 172 10.40 -7.15 -10.20
CA GLU A 172 9.77 -8.39 -9.73
C GLU A 172 10.46 -8.98 -8.49
N LEU A 173 11.69 -8.54 -8.20
CA LEU A 173 12.52 -8.98 -7.08
C LEU A 173 12.79 -7.86 -6.07
N PHE A 174 12.28 -6.65 -6.31
CA PHE A 174 12.36 -5.56 -5.36
C PHE A 174 11.45 -5.88 -4.17
N PHE A 175 11.98 -5.77 -2.94
CA PHE A 175 11.26 -6.15 -1.73
C PHE A 175 9.88 -5.48 -1.65
N VAL A 176 8.89 -6.23 -1.15
CA VAL A 176 7.53 -5.73 -0.97
C VAL A 176 7.27 -5.59 0.52
N ARG A 177 6.88 -4.37 0.93
CA ARG A 177 6.38 -4.09 2.28
C ARG A 177 5.02 -3.45 2.17
N ASN A 178 3.98 -4.16 2.60
CA ASN A 178 2.61 -3.66 2.70
C ASN A 178 2.15 -3.66 4.16
N ASN A 179 1.61 -2.54 4.62
CA ASN A 179 1.00 -2.42 5.94
C ASN A 179 -0.46 -2.84 5.95
N LEU A 180 -1.11 -2.71 4.80
CA LEU A 180 -2.54 -2.76 4.55
C LEU A 180 -2.77 -3.51 3.24
N PRO A 181 -4.00 -3.95 2.96
CA PRO A 181 -4.35 -4.41 1.62
C PRO A 181 -4.04 -3.33 0.59
N LEU A 182 -3.65 -3.76 -0.62
CA LEU A 182 -3.49 -2.83 -1.73
C LEU A 182 -4.82 -2.13 -2.02
N PRO A 183 -4.80 -0.84 -2.40
CA PRO A 183 -6.01 -0.22 -2.91
C PRO A 183 -6.45 -0.98 -4.17
N PRO A 184 -7.75 -0.91 -4.49
CA PRO A 184 -8.25 -1.37 -5.78
C PRO A 184 -7.43 -0.81 -6.96
N PRO A 185 -7.39 -1.50 -8.12
CA PRO A 185 -6.74 -0.97 -9.31
C PRO A 185 -7.15 0.48 -9.58
N VAL A 186 -6.16 1.35 -9.71
CA VAL A 186 -6.38 2.78 -9.86
C VAL A 186 -6.31 3.14 -11.34
N ASP A 187 -7.39 3.70 -11.86
CA ASP A 187 -7.39 4.23 -13.21
C ASP A 187 -6.66 5.58 -13.27
N GLU A 188 -5.58 5.61 -14.04
CA GLU A 188 -4.72 6.77 -14.23
C GLU A 188 -5.44 7.99 -14.82
N LYS A 189 -6.49 7.79 -15.62
CA LYS A 189 -7.25 8.88 -16.27
C LYS A 189 -8.04 9.71 -15.28
N ILE A 190 -8.53 9.08 -14.20
CA ILE A 190 -9.34 9.75 -13.17
C ILE A 190 -8.55 10.04 -11.89
N HIS A 191 -7.39 9.42 -11.70
CA HIS A 191 -6.57 9.62 -10.52
C HIS A 191 -6.12 11.08 -10.40
N LYS A 192 -6.29 11.64 -9.20
CA LYS A 192 -5.93 13.01 -8.84
C LYS A 192 -5.20 13.00 -7.51
N VAL A 193 -4.17 13.82 -7.39
CA VAL A 193 -3.52 14.12 -6.12
C VAL A 193 -4.13 15.39 -5.54
N GLN A 194 -4.70 15.28 -4.35
CA GLN A 194 -5.13 16.47 -3.61
C GLN A 194 -3.93 17.13 -2.95
N ILE A 195 -3.76 18.44 -3.12
CA ILE A 195 -2.84 19.25 -2.31
C ILE A 195 -3.61 20.32 -1.55
N SER A 196 -3.30 20.47 -0.26
CA SER A 196 -3.95 21.43 0.64
C SER A 196 -3.01 21.85 1.76
N GLY A 197 -3.35 22.93 2.47
CA GLY A 197 -2.61 23.37 3.65
C GLY A 197 -2.77 24.86 3.93
N LYS A 198 -2.18 25.33 5.03
CA LYS A 198 -2.22 26.74 5.40
C LYS A 198 -1.54 27.59 4.32
N GLY A 199 -2.20 28.67 3.91
CA GLY A 199 -1.70 29.55 2.84
C GLY A 199 -1.80 28.99 1.42
N LEU A 200 -2.44 27.82 1.22
CA LEU A 200 -2.62 27.19 -0.08
C LEU A 200 -4.12 26.95 -0.37
N LYS A 201 -4.55 27.25 -1.60
CA LYS A 201 -5.86 26.80 -2.07
C LYS A 201 -5.83 25.28 -2.22
N THR A 202 -6.89 24.59 -1.80
CA THR A 202 -7.01 23.15 -2.08
C THR A 202 -7.13 22.92 -3.58
N LEU A 203 -6.22 22.12 -4.14
CA LEU A 203 -6.20 21.73 -5.55
C LEU A 203 -6.30 20.20 -5.66
N ASN A 204 -6.94 19.73 -6.73
CA ASN A 204 -6.94 18.31 -7.10
C ASN A 204 -6.28 18.22 -8.48
N ILE A 205 -5.02 17.80 -8.52
CA ILE A 205 -4.19 17.83 -9.73
C ILE A 205 -4.29 16.45 -10.41
N PRO A 206 -4.76 16.37 -11.67
CA PRO A 206 -4.81 15.11 -12.41
C PRO A 206 -3.44 14.47 -12.56
N LEU A 207 -3.35 13.15 -12.49
CA LEU A 207 -2.11 12.42 -12.73
C LEU A 207 -1.50 12.74 -14.09
N ASN A 208 -2.33 12.91 -15.12
CA ASN A 208 -1.87 13.31 -16.45
C ASN A 208 -1.12 14.64 -16.43
N ASP A 209 -1.57 15.62 -15.63
CA ASP A 209 -0.89 16.90 -15.49
C ASP A 209 0.46 16.74 -14.79
N ILE A 210 0.54 15.90 -13.75
CA ILE A 210 1.80 15.58 -13.06
C ILE A 210 2.79 14.95 -14.04
N LYS A 211 2.34 14.07 -14.94
CA LYS A 211 3.19 13.37 -15.92
C LYS A 211 3.63 14.25 -17.10
N THR A 212 2.80 15.21 -17.53
CA THR A 212 2.99 15.89 -18.83
C THR A 212 3.36 17.37 -18.72
N LYS A 213 2.99 18.06 -17.63
CA LYS A 213 3.27 19.50 -17.46
C LYS A 213 4.60 19.79 -16.78
N PHE A 214 5.24 18.77 -16.20
CA PHE A 214 6.51 18.88 -15.51
C PHE A 214 7.61 18.14 -16.28
N LYS A 215 8.85 18.58 -16.10
CA LYS A 215 10.00 17.83 -16.62
C LYS A 215 10.09 16.51 -15.86
N LYS A 216 10.16 15.40 -16.58
CA LYS A 216 10.48 14.10 -15.98
C LYS A 216 11.95 14.06 -15.56
N HIS A 217 12.18 13.68 -14.32
CA HIS A 217 13.49 13.42 -13.75
C HIS A 217 13.63 11.94 -13.43
N VAL A 218 14.86 11.42 -13.47
CA VAL A 218 15.18 10.04 -13.11
C VAL A 218 16.23 10.06 -12.01
N VAL A 219 15.92 9.45 -10.87
CA VAL A 219 16.80 9.38 -9.70
C VAL A 219 17.04 7.92 -9.36
N THR A 220 18.30 7.50 -9.36
CA THR A 220 18.68 6.18 -8.85
C THR A 220 18.74 6.24 -7.33
N SER A 221 17.90 5.49 -6.64
CA SER A 221 17.83 5.52 -5.18
C SER A 221 17.57 4.15 -4.59
N THR A 222 18.29 3.86 -3.51
CA THR A 222 18.08 2.69 -2.66
C THR A 222 17.00 2.99 -1.63
N ILE A 223 16.01 2.09 -1.53
CA ILE A 223 15.03 2.09 -0.46
C ILE A 223 15.35 0.91 0.45
N HIS A 224 15.32 1.12 1.76
CA HIS A 224 15.27 0.01 2.71
C HIS A 224 14.25 0.25 3.82
N CYS A 225 13.74 -0.86 4.36
CA CYS A 225 12.83 -0.84 5.48
C CYS A 225 13.59 -0.55 6.78
N VAL A 226 12.96 0.17 7.72
CA VAL A 226 13.47 0.36 9.10
C VAL A 226 13.70 -0.99 9.80
N GLY A 227 12.96 -2.04 9.40
CA GLY A 227 13.09 -3.39 9.93
C GLY A 227 14.18 -4.25 9.32
N LEU A 228 15.06 -3.69 8.48
CA LEU A 228 16.17 -4.43 7.87
C LEU A 228 17.01 -5.15 8.93
N ARG A 229 17.23 -6.46 8.71
CA ARG A 229 17.98 -7.35 9.60
C ARG A 229 17.37 -7.53 11.00
N ARG A 230 16.05 -7.31 11.16
CA ARG A 230 15.36 -7.50 12.46
C ARG A 230 15.56 -8.89 13.04
N LYS A 231 15.67 -9.93 12.21
CA LYS A 231 15.84 -11.30 12.71
C LYS A 231 17.12 -11.46 13.55
N GLU A 232 18.18 -10.74 13.23
CA GLU A 232 19.42 -10.72 14.03
C GLU A 232 19.20 -10.10 15.40
N MET A 233 18.38 -9.04 15.49
CA MET A 233 17.96 -8.49 16.80
C MET A 233 17.17 -9.52 17.62
N SER A 234 16.28 -10.27 16.96
CA SER A 234 15.48 -11.31 17.60
C SER A 234 16.28 -12.50 18.13
N GLN A 235 17.49 -12.74 17.61
CA GLN A 235 18.41 -13.74 18.17
C GLN A 235 18.93 -13.34 19.56
N HIS A 236 19.00 -12.03 19.86
CA HIS A 236 19.38 -11.53 21.18
C HIS A 236 18.20 -11.41 22.13
N LYS A 237 17.09 -10.84 21.66
CA LYS A 237 15.84 -10.72 22.42
C LYS A 237 14.66 -10.70 21.45
N PRO A 238 13.61 -11.52 21.65
CA PRO A 238 12.45 -11.54 20.76
C PRO A 238 11.90 -10.14 20.53
N THR A 239 11.75 -9.78 19.25
CA THR A 239 11.16 -8.50 18.83
C THR A 239 9.79 -8.73 18.22
N GLU A 240 8.88 -7.77 18.43
CA GLU A 240 7.59 -7.76 17.77
C GLU A 240 7.76 -7.16 16.36
N SER A 241 6.98 -7.65 15.38
CA SER A 241 6.99 -7.30 13.93
C SER A 241 7.69 -8.33 13.01
N LEU A 242 7.70 -8.00 11.72
CA LEU A 242 8.15 -8.84 10.61
C LEU A 242 9.63 -9.21 10.75
N GLN A 243 9.93 -10.51 10.70
CA GLN A 243 11.28 -11.03 10.89
C GLN A 243 12.05 -11.05 9.56
N TRP A 244 12.47 -9.84 9.14
CA TRP A 244 13.29 -9.65 7.95
C TRP A 244 14.72 -10.16 8.16
N ASP A 245 15.27 -10.81 7.14
CA ASP A 245 16.70 -10.98 6.99
C ASP A 245 17.31 -9.68 6.38
N GLN A 246 18.29 -9.83 5.51
CA GLN A 246 19.03 -8.72 4.89
C GLN A 246 18.43 -8.23 3.57
N GLY A 247 17.24 -8.69 3.17
CA GLY A 247 16.69 -8.49 1.85
C GLY A 247 15.61 -7.41 1.73
N CYS A 248 15.13 -6.80 2.82
CA CYS A 248 14.19 -5.68 2.72
C CYS A 248 14.87 -4.33 2.38
N ILE A 249 15.65 -4.36 1.30
CA ILE A 249 16.42 -3.29 0.68
C ILE A 249 16.48 -3.52 -0.83
N GLY A 250 16.42 -2.46 -1.62
CA GLY A 250 16.52 -2.56 -3.09
C GLY A 250 16.81 -1.21 -3.72
N THR A 251 17.45 -1.24 -4.90
CA THR A 251 17.85 -0.03 -5.64
C THR A 251 17.13 0.00 -6.98
N ALA A 252 16.55 1.15 -7.33
CA ALA A 252 15.87 1.32 -8.60
C ALA A 252 16.10 2.73 -9.18
N ASN A 253 15.91 2.84 -10.49
CA ASN A 253 15.80 4.10 -11.21
C ASN A 253 14.34 4.58 -11.14
N TRP A 254 14.07 5.60 -10.34
CA TRP A 254 12.74 6.16 -10.14
C TRP A 254 12.51 7.31 -11.10
N GLY A 255 11.49 7.21 -11.96
CA GLY A 255 11.11 8.23 -12.92
C GLY A 255 9.88 9.00 -12.44
N GLY A 256 9.96 10.33 -12.41
CA GLY A 256 8.89 11.13 -11.85
C GLY A 256 9.05 12.64 -11.98
N THR A 257 8.12 13.34 -11.35
CA THR A 257 8.13 14.81 -11.23
C THR A 257 8.79 15.19 -9.91
N ARG A 258 9.69 16.19 -9.91
CA ARG A 258 10.29 16.68 -8.67
C ARG A 258 9.23 17.31 -7.78
N LEU A 259 9.23 16.94 -6.51
CA LEU A 259 8.25 17.41 -5.54
C LEU A 259 8.36 18.93 -5.30
N CYS A 260 9.57 19.50 -5.37
CA CYS A 260 9.77 20.94 -5.25
C CYS A 260 9.09 21.71 -6.40
N GLU A 261 9.28 21.27 -7.65
CA GLU A 261 8.63 21.85 -8.84
C GLU A 261 7.09 21.71 -8.77
N PHE A 262 6.61 20.53 -8.34
CA PHE A 262 5.17 20.30 -8.14
C PHE A 262 4.56 21.25 -7.12
N LEU A 263 5.23 21.45 -5.97
CA LEU A 263 4.75 22.37 -4.96
C LEU A 263 4.72 23.82 -5.45
N GLU A 264 5.79 24.27 -6.11
CA GLU A 264 5.91 25.63 -6.61
C GLU A 264 4.75 25.92 -7.58
N ALA A 265 4.49 25.00 -8.50
CA ALA A 265 3.35 25.08 -9.42
C ALA A 265 1.98 25.04 -8.70
N ALA A 266 1.89 24.38 -7.55
CA ALA A 266 0.68 24.38 -6.72
C ALA A 266 0.49 25.68 -5.92
N GLY A 267 1.46 26.60 -5.93
CA GLY A 267 1.41 27.88 -5.22
C GLY A 267 2.08 27.89 -3.86
N PHE A 268 2.93 26.91 -3.55
CA PHE A 268 3.75 26.93 -2.33
C PHE A 268 4.75 28.10 -2.37
N ASN A 269 4.91 28.78 -1.24
CA ASN A 269 6.02 29.71 -1.00
C ASN A 269 6.64 29.44 0.38
N LYS A 270 7.90 29.86 0.56
CA LYS A 270 8.66 29.64 1.81
C LYS A 270 8.06 30.36 3.03
N GLU A 271 7.17 31.32 2.83
CA GLU A 271 6.53 32.09 3.90
C GLU A 271 5.31 31.37 4.51
N ASN A 272 4.74 30.34 3.84
CA ASN A 272 3.42 29.81 4.17
C ASN A 272 3.34 28.44 4.89
N SER A 273 4.39 27.66 5.11
CA SER A 273 4.35 26.49 6.04
C SER A 273 5.63 25.68 6.17
N SER A 274 5.66 24.94 7.29
CA SER A 274 6.54 23.82 7.67
C SER A 274 5.79 22.47 7.59
N VAL A 275 6.53 21.37 7.35
CA VAL A 275 6.21 19.91 7.23
C VAL A 275 5.16 19.44 6.20
N LYS A 276 5.45 18.33 5.51
CA LYS A 276 4.55 17.71 4.49
C LYS A 276 4.05 16.34 4.90
N HIS A 277 2.73 16.18 4.96
CA HIS A 277 2.09 14.87 5.06
C HIS A 277 1.90 14.29 3.67
N PHE A 278 2.18 13.00 3.54
CA PHE A 278 1.82 12.19 2.38
C PHE A 278 0.86 11.11 2.84
N GLU A 279 -0.24 10.97 2.13
CA GLU A 279 -1.29 9.98 2.43
C GLU A 279 -1.54 9.12 1.20
N GLY A 280 -1.54 7.80 1.39
CA GLY A 280 -1.83 6.81 0.36
C GLY A 280 -3.32 6.50 0.25
N LEU A 281 -3.70 5.74 -0.78
CA LEU A 281 -5.05 5.20 -0.96
C LEU A 281 -5.33 3.95 -0.11
N ASP A 282 -4.29 3.29 0.42
CA ASP A 282 -4.43 2.10 1.26
C ASP A 282 -4.93 2.47 2.67
N SER A 283 -5.97 1.77 3.12
CA SER A 283 -6.69 2.08 4.37
C SER A 283 -6.90 0.85 5.24
N ASP A 284 -6.88 1.04 6.57
CA ASP A 284 -7.27 -0.02 7.50
C ASP A 284 -8.79 -0.22 7.56
N SER A 285 -9.24 -1.21 8.35
CA SER A 285 -10.67 -1.50 8.55
C SER A 285 -11.46 -0.35 9.17
N LYS A 286 -10.79 0.63 9.77
CA LYS A 286 -11.38 1.87 10.31
C LYS A 286 -11.29 3.04 9.32
N LYS A 287 -10.95 2.77 8.06
CA LYS A 287 -10.78 3.76 6.97
C LYS A 287 -9.71 4.81 7.27
N ARG A 288 -8.67 4.43 8.05
CA ARG A 288 -7.50 5.28 8.27
C ARG A 288 -6.45 4.95 7.23
N ASN A 289 -6.11 5.94 6.41
CA ASN A 289 -5.14 5.81 5.33
C ASN A 289 -3.71 5.76 5.86
N TYR A 290 -2.82 5.06 5.15
CA TYR A 290 -1.39 5.15 5.43
C TYR A 290 -0.92 6.59 5.24
N CYS A 291 -0.37 7.19 6.31
CA CYS A 291 0.06 8.57 6.30
C CYS A 291 1.37 8.77 7.08
N THR A 292 2.29 9.55 6.53
CA THR A 292 3.60 9.87 7.11
C THR A 292 4.06 11.24 6.64
N SER A 293 5.22 11.72 7.09
CA SER A 293 5.75 13.01 6.68
C SER A 293 7.26 13.05 6.55
N ILE A 294 7.72 14.02 5.76
CA ILE A 294 9.12 14.48 5.73
C ILE A 294 9.20 15.97 6.08
N PRO A 295 10.36 16.46 6.56
CA PRO A 295 10.60 17.89 6.76
C PRO A 295 10.39 18.70 5.48
N ILE A 296 9.91 19.95 5.60
CA ILE A 296 9.62 20.78 4.43
C ILE A 296 10.89 21.11 3.65
N GLU A 297 11.99 21.30 4.37
CA GLU A 297 13.31 21.70 3.85
C GLU A 297 13.76 20.68 2.82
N ARG A 298 13.74 19.40 3.18
CA ARG A 298 14.04 18.28 2.28
C ARG A 298 13.10 18.23 1.08
N ALA A 299 11.84 18.60 1.28
CA ALA A 299 10.81 18.45 0.28
C ALA A 299 10.76 19.60 -0.74
N ILE A 300 11.46 20.70 -0.49
CA ILE A 300 11.60 21.87 -1.38
C ILE A 300 13.02 22.03 -1.92
N ASP A 301 14.00 21.39 -1.27
CA ASP A 301 15.39 21.39 -1.69
C ASP A 301 15.58 20.57 -3.00
N PRO A 302 16.00 21.21 -4.11
CA PRO A 302 16.24 20.51 -5.37
C PRO A 302 17.37 19.48 -5.29
N ASP A 303 18.30 19.58 -4.33
CA ASP A 303 19.42 18.64 -4.16
C ASP A 303 19.00 17.37 -3.39
N CYS A 304 17.84 17.40 -2.74
CA CYS A 304 17.28 16.24 -2.06
C CYS A 304 16.54 15.26 -2.99
N ASP A 305 16.34 15.63 -4.27
CA ASP A 305 15.82 14.75 -5.34
C ASP A 305 14.51 14.02 -4.98
N VAL A 306 13.64 14.65 -4.20
CA VAL A 306 12.34 14.07 -3.82
C VAL A 306 11.42 14.02 -5.05
N LEU A 307 10.90 12.83 -5.39
CA LEU A 307 10.06 12.63 -6.56
C LEU A 307 8.63 12.22 -6.21
N LEU A 308 7.69 12.70 -7.01
CA LEU A 308 6.42 12.04 -7.31
C LEU A 308 6.66 11.07 -8.47
N ALA A 309 7.04 9.83 -8.15
CA ALA A 309 7.44 8.82 -9.12
C ALA A 309 6.22 8.08 -9.67
N TYR A 310 6.20 7.90 -10.99
CA TYR A 310 5.21 7.10 -11.73
C TYR A 310 5.87 6.00 -12.59
N GLU A 311 7.20 5.94 -12.57
CA GLU A 311 7.99 4.88 -13.19
C GLU A 311 9.06 4.33 -12.24
N MET A 312 9.39 3.06 -12.44
CA MET A 312 10.46 2.33 -11.76
C MET A 312 11.19 1.46 -12.77
N ASN A 313 12.49 1.66 -12.90
CA ASN A 313 13.37 0.99 -13.87
C ASN A 313 12.88 1.13 -15.31
N GLY A 314 12.39 2.32 -15.68
CA GLY A 314 11.92 2.65 -17.03
C GLY A 314 10.57 2.03 -17.42
N LYS A 315 9.89 1.36 -16.48
CA LYS A 315 8.53 0.82 -16.64
C LYS A 315 7.56 1.56 -15.73
N PRO A 316 6.25 1.59 -16.04
CA PRO A 316 5.24 2.01 -15.07
C PRO A 316 5.40 1.26 -13.74
N LEU A 317 5.06 1.93 -12.63
CA LEU A 317 5.06 1.28 -11.33
C LEU A 317 4.19 0.02 -11.35
N SER A 318 4.65 -1.04 -10.67
CA SER A 318 3.78 -2.18 -10.38
C SER A 318 2.79 -1.79 -9.27
N ARG A 319 1.73 -2.59 -9.11
CA ARG A 319 0.79 -2.40 -8.01
C ARG A 319 1.49 -2.49 -6.66
N ASP A 320 2.28 -3.52 -6.36
CA ASP A 320 3.01 -3.61 -5.08
C ASP A 320 3.93 -2.42 -4.78
N HIS A 321 4.42 -1.74 -5.83
CA HIS A 321 5.34 -0.61 -5.70
C HIS A 321 4.66 0.75 -5.82
N GLY A 322 3.34 0.83 -5.77
CA GLY A 322 2.60 2.08 -5.62
C GLY A 322 2.00 2.66 -6.88
N HIS A 323 1.70 1.83 -7.89
CA HIS A 323 0.95 2.27 -9.06
C HIS A 323 -0.34 3.03 -8.67
N PRO A 324 -0.60 4.21 -9.24
CA PRO A 324 0.07 4.80 -10.39
C PRO A 324 1.12 5.87 -10.01
N LEU A 325 1.21 6.23 -8.73
CA LEU A 325 2.05 7.32 -8.25
C LEU A 325 2.50 7.04 -6.81
N ARG A 326 3.78 7.25 -6.54
CA ARG A 326 4.35 7.16 -5.19
C ARG A 326 5.28 8.33 -4.89
N VAL A 327 5.58 8.53 -3.62
CA VAL A 327 6.67 9.40 -3.17
C VAL A 327 7.96 8.60 -3.12
N ILE A 328 9.05 9.20 -3.62
CA ILE A 328 10.42 8.72 -3.46
C ILE A 328 11.23 9.79 -2.76
N VAL A 329 11.89 9.41 -1.67
CA VAL A 329 12.68 10.30 -0.83
C VAL A 329 14.08 9.69 -0.66
N PRO A 330 15.05 10.05 -1.51
CA PRO A 330 16.42 9.53 -1.41
C PRO A 330 17.04 9.76 -0.02
N GLY A 331 17.77 8.76 0.47
CA GLY A 331 18.45 8.80 1.78
C GLY A 331 17.54 8.67 3.00
N VAL A 332 16.22 8.49 2.80
CA VAL A 332 15.24 8.40 3.89
C VAL A 332 14.60 7.01 3.93
N ALA A 333 14.33 6.53 5.14
CA ALA A 333 13.69 5.25 5.40
C ALA A 333 12.46 5.01 4.51
N GLY A 334 12.29 3.77 4.03
CA GLY A 334 11.17 3.41 3.16
C GLY A 334 9.78 3.69 3.75
N ALA A 335 9.67 3.79 5.08
CA ALA A 335 8.45 4.20 5.77
C ALA A 335 7.99 5.63 5.44
N ARG A 336 8.84 6.49 4.88
CA ARG A 336 8.48 7.85 4.47
C ARG A 336 8.11 7.97 2.99
N GLN A 337 8.20 6.85 2.25
CA GLN A 337 8.07 6.80 0.80
C GLN A 337 6.70 6.21 0.41
N VAL A 338 5.64 6.99 0.66
CA VAL A 338 4.23 6.60 0.50
C VAL A 338 3.92 6.11 -0.90
N LYS A 339 3.24 4.96 -0.97
CA LYS A 339 2.71 4.35 -2.20
C LYS A 339 1.28 4.79 -2.45
N TYR A 340 0.79 4.68 -3.68
CA TYR A 340 -0.60 4.99 -4.05
C TYR A 340 -1.01 6.40 -3.64
N LEU A 341 -0.16 7.40 -3.89
CA LEU A 341 -0.28 8.73 -3.32
C LEU A 341 -1.63 9.38 -3.66
N ALA A 342 -2.42 9.69 -2.63
CA ALA A 342 -3.73 10.33 -2.76
C ALA A 342 -3.67 11.83 -2.42
N LYS A 343 -2.92 12.18 -1.37
CA LYS A 343 -2.95 13.53 -0.80
C LYS A 343 -1.60 13.99 -0.28
N ILE A 344 -1.34 15.28 -0.48
CA ILE A 344 -0.24 16.03 0.11
C ILE A 344 -0.83 17.15 0.97
N THR A 345 -0.44 17.22 2.25
CA THR A 345 -0.91 18.28 3.16
C THR A 345 0.28 19.06 3.69
N LEU A 346 0.27 20.39 3.55
CA LEU A 346 1.20 21.28 4.23
C LEU A 346 0.68 21.55 5.64
N SER A 347 1.46 21.23 6.66
CA SER A 347 1.01 21.26 8.06
C SER A 347 2.17 21.48 9.01
N GLU A 348 2.05 22.46 9.92
CA GLU A 348 3.09 22.82 10.90
C GLU A 348 3.53 21.67 11.83
N LYS A 349 2.76 20.60 11.93
CA LYS A 349 3.02 19.45 12.79
C LYS A 349 3.06 18.17 11.96
N GLU A 350 3.75 17.16 12.45
CA GLU A 350 3.66 15.80 11.90
C GLU A 350 2.21 15.25 11.92
N PRO A 351 1.84 14.33 11.02
CA PRO A 351 0.50 13.76 11.00
C PRO A 351 0.25 12.94 12.26
N ASN A 352 -0.99 13.00 12.77
CA ASN A 352 -1.46 12.11 13.84
C ASN A 352 -1.76 10.71 13.29
N SER A 353 -0.72 10.06 12.79
CA SER A 353 -0.75 8.74 12.19
C SER A 353 0.10 7.78 13.03
N GLN A 354 -0.38 6.57 13.26
CA GLN A 354 0.39 5.55 14.00
C GLN A 354 1.76 5.26 13.36
N TRP A 355 1.85 5.33 12.02
CA TRP A 355 3.10 5.07 11.28
C TRP A 355 4.15 6.18 11.43
N GLN A 356 3.71 7.37 11.85
CA GLN A 356 4.57 8.52 12.16
C GLN A 356 4.83 8.66 13.66
N GLN A 357 3.78 8.64 14.46
CA GLN A 357 3.82 8.98 15.88
C GLN A 357 4.31 7.82 16.76
N LEU A 358 3.90 6.59 16.44
CA LEU A 358 4.09 5.42 17.31
C LEU A 358 5.15 4.45 16.77
N LEU A 359 5.22 4.29 15.45
CA LEU A 359 6.10 3.33 14.79
C LEU A 359 7.29 4.03 14.10
N ASN A 360 8.27 3.22 13.67
CA ASN A 360 9.47 3.68 12.96
C ASN A 360 10.28 4.70 13.78
N LYS A 361 10.52 4.35 15.05
CA LYS A 361 11.34 5.09 16.02
C LYS A 361 12.34 4.12 16.66
N ALA A 362 13.53 4.61 16.99
CA ALA A 362 14.56 3.83 17.67
C ALA A 362 14.58 4.21 19.15
N PHE A 363 14.45 3.22 20.03
CA PHE A 363 14.43 3.41 21.48
C PHE A 363 15.66 2.77 22.12
N PRO A 364 16.10 3.25 23.31
CA PRO A 364 17.21 2.65 24.03
C PRO A 364 16.93 1.18 24.41
N PRO A 365 17.96 0.33 24.47
CA PRO A 365 17.82 -1.03 25.00
C PRO A 365 17.22 -1.00 26.41
N GLY A 366 16.13 -1.74 26.63
CA GLY A 366 15.44 -1.80 27.94
C GLY A 366 14.03 -1.20 27.93
N MET A 367 13.69 -0.38 26.93
CA MET A 367 12.31 0.04 26.70
C MET A 367 11.43 -1.16 26.29
N ASN A 368 10.18 -1.17 26.75
CA ASN A 368 9.16 -2.17 26.45
C ASN A 368 7.75 -1.54 26.59
N ALA A 369 6.70 -2.30 26.29
CA ALA A 369 5.33 -1.80 26.27
C ALA A 369 4.87 -1.09 27.56
N SER A 370 5.42 -1.42 28.74
CA SER A 370 5.01 -0.81 30.01
C SER A 370 5.66 0.54 30.32
N ASN A 371 6.78 0.88 29.67
CA ASN A 371 7.54 2.11 29.93
C ASN A 371 7.86 2.90 28.64
N LEU A 372 7.23 2.55 27.52
CA LEU A 372 7.47 3.17 26.22
C LEU A 372 6.81 4.56 26.15
N ASP A 373 7.62 5.61 26.17
CA ASP A 373 7.19 6.95 25.77
C ASP A 373 7.52 7.19 24.30
N THR A 374 6.50 7.11 23.43
CA THR A 374 6.66 7.32 21.99
C THR A 374 7.00 8.76 21.61
N THR A 375 6.85 9.73 22.52
CA THR A 375 7.22 11.13 22.28
C THR A 375 8.70 11.42 22.54
N SER A 376 9.40 10.51 23.25
CA SER A 376 10.80 10.67 23.64
C SER A 376 11.80 10.58 22.49
N MET A 377 11.40 9.94 21.37
CA MET A 377 12.28 9.70 20.22
C MET A 377 11.66 10.25 18.93
N PRO A 378 12.49 10.83 18.03
CA PRO A 378 12.01 11.33 16.75
C PRO A 378 11.62 10.18 15.83
N ALA A 379 10.71 10.47 14.90
CA ALA A 379 10.42 9.61 13.77
C ALA A 379 11.69 9.40 12.93
N ILE A 380 12.05 8.16 12.62
CA ILE A 380 13.22 7.85 11.77
C ILE A 380 12.99 8.48 10.40
N GLN A 381 13.90 9.35 9.98
CA GLN A 381 13.97 9.94 8.65
C GLN A 381 15.13 9.28 7.93
N GLU A 382 16.32 9.85 8.05
CA GLU A 382 17.57 9.25 7.59
C GLU A 382 17.91 8.00 8.39
N THR A 383 18.57 7.07 7.71
CA THR A 383 18.93 5.76 8.24
C THR A 383 20.44 5.64 8.34
N PRO A 384 20.97 5.00 9.38
CA PRO A 384 22.41 4.84 9.54
C PRO A 384 23.00 3.98 8.41
N VAL A 385 24.33 4.09 8.24
CA VAL A 385 25.11 3.20 7.37
C VAL A 385 24.80 1.75 7.71
N THR A 386 24.49 0.94 6.69
CA THR A 386 24.29 -0.50 6.82
C THR A 386 25.04 -1.26 5.74
N SER A 387 25.42 -2.50 6.03
CA SER A 387 26.01 -3.42 5.05
C SER A 387 25.71 -4.87 5.42
N ALA A 388 25.78 -5.76 4.44
CA ALA A 388 25.56 -7.19 4.62
C ALA A 388 26.32 -8.01 3.56
N ILE A 389 26.80 -9.20 3.94
CA ILE A 389 27.35 -10.20 3.01
C ILE A 389 26.18 -10.98 2.42
N THR A 390 26.09 -11.07 1.11
CA THR A 390 24.88 -11.53 0.41
C THR A 390 25.01 -12.94 -0.17
N ASN A 391 26.21 -13.36 -0.53
CA ASN A 391 26.46 -14.60 -1.27
C ASN A 391 27.04 -15.74 -0.41
N LEU A 392 27.17 -15.54 0.90
CA LEU A 392 27.68 -16.51 1.86
C LEU A 392 26.85 -16.40 3.13
N MET A 393 26.28 -17.53 3.57
CA MET A 393 25.46 -17.63 4.76
C MET A 393 26.15 -18.46 5.83
N GLU A 394 25.76 -18.24 7.09
CA GLU A 394 26.28 -19.03 8.20
C GLU A 394 25.89 -20.50 8.06
N GLY A 395 26.89 -21.39 8.15
CA GLY A 395 26.72 -22.83 7.94
C GLY A 395 27.01 -23.33 6.52
N ASP A 396 27.27 -22.44 5.56
CA ASP A 396 27.59 -22.85 4.19
C ASP A 396 28.90 -23.65 4.10
N THR A 397 28.89 -24.72 3.31
CA THR A 397 30.11 -25.45 2.91
C THR A 397 30.52 -24.98 1.51
N ILE A 398 31.65 -24.28 1.41
CA ILE A 398 32.08 -23.64 0.15
C ILE A 398 33.24 -24.40 -0.48
N LYS A 399 33.14 -24.63 -1.79
CA LYS A 399 34.28 -25.12 -2.59
C LYS A 399 35.17 -23.96 -2.99
N LEU A 400 36.45 -24.04 -2.63
CA LEU A 400 37.44 -23.04 -3.05
C LEU A 400 37.74 -23.17 -4.55
N HIS A 401 37.77 -22.04 -5.26
CA HIS A 401 38.19 -21.96 -6.66
C HIS A 401 39.61 -21.42 -6.71
N GLY A 402 40.59 -22.29 -7.02
CA GLY A 402 42.01 -21.91 -7.03
C GLY A 402 42.53 -21.44 -5.66
N GLY A 403 42.03 -22.03 -4.57
CA GLY A 403 42.36 -21.64 -3.20
C GLY A 403 41.74 -20.31 -2.74
N LYS A 404 40.80 -19.74 -3.51
CA LYS A 404 40.14 -18.46 -3.21
C LYS A 404 38.63 -18.63 -3.04
N ILE A 405 38.05 -17.67 -2.32
CA ILE A 405 36.60 -17.48 -2.15
C ILE A 405 36.24 -16.05 -2.58
N SER A 406 35.09 -15.88 -3.22
CA SER A 406 34.54 -14.57 -3.57
C SER A 406 33.49 -14.18 -2.54
N VAL A 407 33.63 -13.00 -1.96
CA VAL A 407 32.66 -12.41 -1.02
C VAL A 407 32.00 -11.21 -1.70
N LYS A 408 30.68 -11.20 -1.75
CA LYS A 408 29.84 -10.13 -2.26
C LYS A 408 28.96 -9.59 -1.14
N GLY A 409 28.55 -8.35 -1.27
CA GLY A 409 27.68 -7.72 -0.31
C GLY A 409 27.09 -6.44 -0.83
N GLN A 410 26.21 -5.87 -0.02
CA GLN A 410 25.61 -4.56 -0.24
C GLN A 410 26.03 -3.62 0.90
N LYS A 411 26.08 -2.33 0.60
CA LYS A 411 26.34 -1.26 1.55
C LYS A 411 25.53 -0.03 1.17
N THR A 412 24.93 0.64 2.14
CA THR A 412 24.41 2.00 2.00
C THR A 412 25.40 2.99 2.59
N SER A 413 25.51 4.17 1.98
CA SER A 413 26.33 5.29 2.44
C SER A 413 25.58 6.23 3.35
#